data_AF-A0A5C7SMI7-F1
#
_entry.id   AF-A0A5C7SMI7-F1
#
_cell.length_a   1.000
_cell.length_b   1.000
_cell.length_c   1.000
_cell.angle_alpha   90.00
_cell.angle_beta   90.00
_cell.angle_gamma   90.00
#
_symmetry.space_group_name_H-M   'P 1'
#
loop_
_entity.id
_entity.type
_entity.pdbx_description
1 polymer ?
#
loop_
_entity_poly.entity_id
_entity_poly.type
_entity_poly.pdbx_seq_one_letter_code
_entity_poly.pdbx_strand_id
1 'polypeptide(L)'
;MIQLPLSGGDRKHYVRELRAARTRYPNVLDRATEAYRVAHRLYCEEWTLRQFIGGEVDPSPLIGSCIEAGCTLLRVECRACAHSRDVDLNDVVWPRDKQVHTLAKALKCANCNAHRPNLVGIYDPNPPKAKPPRAARKP
;
A
#
# COMPACT_ATOMS: atom_id res chain seq x y z
N MET A 1 -15.22 13.01 28.37
CA MET A 1 -15.71 14.15 29.18
C MET A 1 -14.47 14.93 29.63
N ILE A 2 -14.17 16.08 29.00
CA ILE A 2 -12.98 16.88 29.36
C ILE A 2 -13.43 17.82 30.49
N GLN A 3 -12.96 17.59 31.72
CA GLN A 3 -13.18 18.53 32.82
C GLN A 3 -12.31 19.78 32.60
N LEU A 4 -12.92 20.96 32.61
CA LEU A 4 -12.19 22.22 32.66
C LEU A 4 -12.66 23.06 33.85
N PRO A 5 -11.90 23.10 34.96
CA PRO A 5 -11.93 24.20 35.90
C PRO A 5 -10.59 24.93 35.80
N LEU A 6 -10.34 25.58 34.67
CA LEU A 6 -9.11 26.34 34.47
C LEU A 6 -9.36 27.80 34.87
N SER A 7 -8.45 28.37 35.65
CA SER A 7 -8.45 29.79 36.01
C SER A 7 -8.44 30.66 34.75
N GLY A 8 -8.71 31.97 34.86
CA GLY A 8 -8.75 32.86 33.69
C GLY A 8 -7.46 32.87 32.85
N GLY A 9 -6.29 32.66 33.48
CA GLY A 9 -5.00 32.54 32.80
C GLY A 9 -4.84 31.22 32.05
N ASP A 10 -5.20 30.12 32.70
CA ASP A 10 -5.10 28.77 32.14
C ASP A 10 -6.01 28.59 30.93
N ARG A 11 -7.20 29.20 30.93
CA ARG A 11 -8.09 29.22 29.76
C ARG A 11 -7.45 29.90 28.56
N LYS A 12 -6.77 31.04 28.77
CA LYS A 12 -6.08 31.77 27.70
C LYS A 12 -4.91 30.96 27.14
N HIS A 13 -4.14 30.32 28.00
CA HIS A 13 -3.06 29.41 27.59
C HIS A 13 -3.61 28.24 26.76
N TYR A 14 -4.64 27.56 27.25
CA TYR A 14 -5.28 26.44 26.54
C TYR A 14 -5.82 26.86 25.16
N VAL A 15 -6.48 28.01 25.05
CA VAL A 15 -6.96 28.53 23.75
C VAL A 15 -5.80 28.81 22.79
N ARG A 16 -4.65 29.30 23.30
CA ARG A 16 -3.45 29.51 22.48
C ARG A 16 -2.89 28.19 21.96
N GLU A 17 -2.75 27.18 22.82
CA GLU A 17 -2.27 25.86 22.43
C GLU A 17 -3.20 25.18 21.44
N LEU A 18 -4.52 25.26 21.65
CA LEU A 18 -5.50 24.76 20.68
C LEU A 18 -5.37 25.43 19.30
N ARG A 19 -5.14 26.75 19.26
CA ARG A 19 -4.92 27.47 18.00
C ARG A 19 -3.64 27.00 17.32
N ALA A 20 -2.53 26.90 18.07
CA ALA A 20 -1.26 26.42 17.55
C ALA A 20 -1.36 24.98 17.01
N ALA A 21 -2.03 24.09 17.75
CA ALA A 21 -2.28 22.72 17.33
C ALA A 21 -3.12 22.65 16.05
N ARG A 22 -4.20 23.43 15.96
CA ARG A 22 -5.05 23.51 14.74
C ARG A 22 -4.28 24.00 13.52
N THR A 23 -3.38 24.96 13.69
CA THR A 23 -2.52 25.43 12.59
C THR A 23 -1.52 24.37 12.15
N ARG A 24 -0.93 23.62 13.10
CA ARG A 24 0.10 22.62 12.80
C ARG A 24 -0.46 21.28 12.28
N TYR A 25 -1.65 20.89 12.74
CA TYR A 25 -2.22 19.57 12.50
C TYR A 25 -2.34 19.18 11.02
N PRO A 26 -2.85 20.03 10.10
CA PRO A 26 -2.97 19.66 8.69
C PRO A 26 -1.62 19.27 8.05
N ASN A 27 -0.56 20.03 8.32
CA ASN A 27 0.76 19.71 7.79
C ASN A 27 1.31 18.38 8.32
N VAL A 28 1.08 18.09 9.60
CA VAL A 28 1.51 16.81 10.20
C VAL A 28 0.70 15.66 9.61
N LEU A 29 -0.60 15.84 9.42
CA LEU A 29 -1.49 14.85 8.81
C LEU A 29 -1.08 14.54 7.36
N ASP A 30 -0.82 15.56 6.56
CA ASP A 30 -0.40 15.39 5.16
C ASP A 30 0.92 14.62 5.07
N ARG A 31 1.90 15.00 5.90
CA ARG A 31 3.21 14.34 5.96
C ARG A 31 3.11 12.89 6.45
N ALA A 32 2.27 12.63 7.44
CA ALA A 32 2.03 11.29 7.94
C ALA A 32 1.38 10.42 6.85
N THR A 33 0.35 10.93 6.20
CA THR A 33 -0.35 10.25 5.08
C THR A 33 0.62 9.89 3.96
N GLU A 34 1.46 10.85 3.53
CA GLU A 34 2.45 10.59 2.48
C GLU A 34 3.51 9.59 2.92
N ALA A 35 3.99 9.65 4.18
CA ALA A 35 4.93 8.68 4.71
C ALA A 35 4.36 7.26 4.72
N TYR A 36 3.09 7.08 5.10
CA TYR A 36 2.41 5.80 5.02
C TYR A 36 2.26 5.31 3.58
N ARG A 37 1.86 6.19 2.66
CA ARG A 37 1.76 5.86 1.23
C ARG A 37 3.09 5.35 0.67
N VAL A 38 4.18 6.04 0.97
CA VAL A 38 5.53 5.65 0.53
C VAL A 38 5.95 4.31 1.16
N ALA A 39 5.71 4.12 2.46
CA ALA A 39 6.02 2.88 3.15
C ALA A 39 5.25 1.69 2.57
N HIS A 40 3.95 1.86 2.29
CA HIS A 40 3.11 0.84 1.68
C HIS A 40 3.56 0.50 0.25
N ARG A 41 3.96 1.51 -0.54
CA ARG A 41 4.51 1.30 -1.88
C ARG A 41 5.81 0.49 -1.84
N LEU A 42 6.75 0.88 -0.99
CA LEU A 42 8.02 0.15 -0.83
C LEU A 42 7.79 -1.29 -0.38
N TYR A 43 6.79 -1.55 0.46
CA TYR A 43 6.46 -2.91 0.85
C TYR A 43 5.87 -3.73 -0.31
N CYS A 44 5.06 -3.12 -1.18
CA CYS A 44 4.58 -3.78 -2.41
C CYS A 44 5.73 -4.11 -3.38
N GLU A 45 6.70 -3.19 -3.52
CA GLU A 45 7.90 -3.40 -4.32
C GLU A 45 8.79 -4.49 -3.75
N GLU A 46 9.08 -4.45 -2.44
CA GLU A 46 9.83 -5.50 -1.74
C GLU A 46 9.18 -6.86 -1.96
N TRP A 47 7.88 -6.96 -1.72
CA TRP A 47 7.16 -8.20 -1.86
C TRP A 47 7.23 -8.72 -3.29
N THR A 48 7.04 -7.86 -4.28
CA THR A 48 7.17 -8.22 -5.70
C THR A 48 8.56 -8.75 -6.05
N LEU A 49 9.61 -8.08 -5.57
CA LEU A 49 10.99 -8.55 -5.74
C LEU A 49 11.23 -9.88 -5.03
N ARG A 50 10.66 -10.05 -3.83
CA ARG A 50 10.75 -11.28 -3.05
C ARG A 50 10.10 -12.45 -3.80
N GLN A 51 8.94 -12.24 -4.40
CA GLN A 51 8.28 -13.24 -5.25
C GLN A 51 9.13 -13.58 -6.48
N PHE A 52 9.77 -12.58 -7.09
CA PHE A 52 10.64 -12.79 -8.25
C PHE A 52 11.87 -13.65 -7.95
N ILE A 53 12.50 -13.46 -6.79
CA ILE A 53 13.65 -14.28 -6.34
C ILE A 53 13.24 -15.61 -5.70
N GLY A 54 11.95 -15.96 -5.71
CA GLY A 54 11.44 -17.22 -5.17
C GLY A 54 11.35 -17.27 -3.63
N GLY A 55 11.24 -16.12 -2.98
CA GLY A 55 11.05 -16.03 -1.53
C GLY A 55 9.64 -16.44 -1.06
N GLU A 56 9.41 -16.31 0.25
CA GLU A 56 8.14 -16.69 0.87
C GLU A 56 7.00 -15.76 0.48
N VAL A 57 5.81 -16.32 0.24
CA VAL A 57 4.62 -15.53 -0.13
C VAL A 57 4.04 -14.78 1.08
N ASP A 58 4.20 -15.33 2.28
CA ASP A 58 3.77 -14.78 3.57
C ASP A 58 4.99 -14.20 4.32
N PRO A 59 4.89 -13.03 4.99
CA PRO A 59 3.79 -12.07 4.99
C PRO A 59 3.76 -11.20 3.74
N SER A 60 2.56 -10.92 3.26
CA SER A 60 2.36 -9.99 2.15
C SER A 60 1.77 -8.67 2.64
N PRO A 61 1.80 -7.60 1.83
CA PRO A 61 1.07 -6.37 2.12
C PRO A 61 -0.43 -6.61 2.31
N LEU A 62 -1.07 -5.73 3.10
CA LEU A 62 -2.53 -5.66 3.22
C LEU A 62 -3.14 -5.12 1.92
N ILE A 63 -4.31 -5.64 1.55
CA ILE A 63 -5.02 -5.19 0.34
C ILE A 63 -5.34 -3.69 0.44
N GLY A 64 -5.80 -3.20 1.60
CA GLY A 64 -6.04 -1.77 1.83
C GLY A 64 -4.80 -0.92 1.62
N SER A 65 -3.67 -1.31 2.22
CA SER A 65 -2.38 -0.61 2.06
C SER A 65 -1.89 -0.60 0.62
N CYS A 66 -2.11 -1.66 -0.16
CA CYS A 66 -1.78 -1.69 -1.58
C CYS A 66 -2.57 -0.63 -2.35
N ILE A 67 -3.88 -0.56 -2.10
CA ILE A 67 -4.79 0.41 -2.74
C ILE A 67 -4.40 1.84 -2.35
N GLU A 68 -4.14 2.10 -1.06
CA GLU A 68 -3.67 3.41 -0.57
C GLU A 68 -2.33 3.82 -1.22
N ALA A 69 -1.43 2.88 -1.48
CA ALA A 69 -0.18 3.11 -2.19
C ALA A 69 -0.34 3.33 -3.71
N GLY A 70 -1.53 3.05 -4.27
CA GLY A 70 -1.79 3.03 -5.72
C GLY A 70 -1.35 1.73 -6.41
N CYS A 71 -0.90 0.73 -5.66
CA CYS A 71 -0.49 -0.57 -6.18
C CYS A 71 -1.72 -1.50 -6.32
N THR A 72 -2.56 -1.25 -7.32
CA THR A 72 -3.89 -1.88 -7.42
C THR A 72 -3.92 -3.16 -8.25
N LEU A 73 -2.88 -3.48 -9.03
CA LEU A 73 -2.87 -4.66 -9.89
C LEU A 73 -2.02 -5.78 -9.30
N LEU A 74 -2.62 -6.95 -9.09
CA LEU A 74 -1.93 -8.17 -8.68
C LEU A 74 -1.74 -9.08 -9.90
N ARG A 75 -0.49 -9.30 -10.32
CA ARG A 75 -0.19 -10.27 -11.37
C ARG A 75 -0.20 -11.68 -10.81
N VAL A 76 -0.90 -12.56 -11.50
CA VAL A 76 -0.95 -13.99 -11.17
C VAL A 76 -0.64 -14.84 -12.39
N GLU A 77 0.04 -15.97 -12.16
CA GLU A 77 0.50 -16.86 -13.23
C GLU A 77 0.24 -18.32 -12.88
N CYS A 78 -0.39 -19.05 -13.80
CA CYS A 78 -0.60 -20.48 -13.64
C CYS A 78 0.62 -21.29 -14.11
N ARG A 79 1.25 -22.06 -13.22
CA ARG A 79 2.41 -22.89 -13.57
C ARG A 79 2.12 -24.01 -14.57
N ALA A 80 0.89 -24.49 -14.68
CA ALA A 80 0.58 -25.62 -15.58
C ALA A 80 0.34 -25.20 -17.03
N CYS A 81 -0.30 -24.04 -17.25
CA CYS A 81 -0.64 -23.57 -18.60
C CYS A 81 0.06 -22.25 -18.98
N ALA A 82 0.95 -21.75 -18.13
CA ALA A 82 1.67 -20.47 -18.27
C ALA A 82 0.77 -19.23 -18.46
N HIS A 83 -0.54 -19.36 -18.24
CA HIS A 83 -1.46 -18.24 -18.40
C HIS A 83 -1.26 -17.23 -17.26
N SER A 84 -0.94 -16.00 -17.66
CA SER A 84 -0.80 -14.85 -16.77
C SER A 84 -1.98 -13.91 -16.92
N ARG A 85 -2.44 -13.34 -15.80
CA ARG A 85 -3.44 -12.27 -15.79
C ARG A 85 -3.20 -11.31 -14.64
N ASP A 86 -3.66 -10.08 -14.81
CA ASP A 86 -3.66 -9.08 -13.74
C ASP A 86 -5.05 -9.06 -13.08
N VAL A 87 -5.08 -9.00 -11.75
CA VAL A 87 -6.28 -8.92 -10.91
C VAL A 87 -6.33 -7.51 -10.31
N ASP A 88 -7.40 -6.77 -10.55
CA ASP A 88 -7.59 -5.48 -9.88
C ASP A 88 -8.03 -5.70 -8.42
N LEU A 89 -7.22 -5.24 -7.48
CA LEU A 89 -7.49 -5.31 -6.06
C LEU A 89 -8.70 -4.45 -5.67
N ASN A 90 -9.05 -3.39 -6.41
CA ASN A 90 -10.26 -2.60 -6.15
C ASN A 90 -11.53 -3.42 -6.36
N ASP A 91 -11.57 -4.24 -7.40
CA ASP A 91 -12.76 -5.00 -7.80
C ASP A 91 -12.92 -6.31 -7.04
N VAL A 92 -11.86 -6.77 -6.38
CA VAL A 92 -11.88 -8.00 -5.59
C VAL A 92 -12.76 -7.83 -4.36
N VAL A 93 -13.77 -8.71 -4.23
CA VAL A 93 -14.61 -8.86 -3.04
C VAL A 93 -13.82 -9.63 -1.98
N TRP A 94 -12.91 -8.93 -1.29
CA TRP A 94 -12.12 -9.47 -0.18
C TRP A 94 -11.91 -8.40 0.88
N PRO A 95 -11.84 -8.76 2.18
CA PRO A 95 -11.66 -7.76 3.23
C PRO A 95 -10.33 -7.00 3.08
N ARG A 96 -10.37 -5.67 3.24
CA ARG A 96 -9.21 -4.79 3.01
C ARG A 96 -8.13 -4.91 4.08
N ASP A 97 -8.49 -5.41 5.25
CA ASP A 97 -7.63 -5.73 6.38
C ASP A 97 -6.90 -7.07 6.22
N LYS A 98 -7.13 -7.81 5.14
CA LYS A 98 -6.43 -9.08 4.84
C LYS A 98 -5.23 -8.85 3.94
N GLN A 99 -4.26 -9.73 4.11
CA GLN A 99 -3.06 -9.77 3.30
C GLN A 99 -3.34 -10.36 1.91
N VAL A 100 -2.68 -9.83 0.88
CA VAL A 100 -2.81 -10.25 -0.52
C VAL A 100 -2.60 -11.76 -0.71
N HIS A 101 -1.65 -12.38 -0.01
CA HIS A 101 -1.36 -13.82 -0.13
C HIS A 101 -2.58 -14.70 0.16
N THR A 102 -3.54 -14.20 0.97
CA THR A 102 -4.76 -14.95 1.31
C THR A 102 -5.68 -15.17 0.11
N LEU A 103 -5.58 -14.32 -0.92
CA LEU A 103 -6.31 -14.46 -2.19
C LEU A 103 -5.94 -15.73 -2.94
N ALA A 104 -4.72 -16.27 -2.74
CA ALA A 104 -4.27 -17.48 -3.42
C ALA A 104 -5.23 -18.67 -3.20
N LYS A 105 -5.95 -18.71 -2.07
CA LYS A 105 -6.93 -19.76 -1.76
C LYS A 105 -8.20 -19.68 -2.62
N ALA A 106 -8.60 -18.47 -3.01
CA ALA A 106 -9.83 -18.19 -3.74
C ALA A 106 -9.62 -18.14 -5.26
N LEU A 107 -8.42 -17.82 -5.73
CA LEU A 107 -8.13 -17.66 -7.15
C LEU A 107 -8.09 -19.00 -7.88
N LYS A 108 -8.68 -19.03 -9.07
CA LYS A 108 -8.52 -20.09 -10.07
C LYS A 108 -7.93 -19.51 -11.35
N CYS A 109 -7.20 -20.35 -12.09
CA CYS A 109 -6.70 -19.98 -13.40
C CYS A 109 -7.89 -19.76 -14.34
N ALA A 110 -7.92 -18.60 -15.02
CA ALA A 110 -8.98 -18.27 -15.96
C ALA A 110 -9.00 -19.18 -17.20
N ASN A 111 -7.85 -19.74 -17.57
CA ASN A 111 -7.73 -20.61 -18.76
C ASN A 111 -8.10 -22.07 -18.46
N CYS A 112 -7.42 -22.71 -17.48
CA CYS A 112 -7.65 -24.14 -17.23
C CYS A 112 -8.70 -24.44 -16.15
N ASN A 113 -9.07 -23.46 -15.31
CA ASN A 113 -10.02 -23.56 -14.18
C ASN A 113 -9.74 -24.68 -13.14
N ALA A 114 -8.72 -25.50 -13.34
CA ALA A 114 -8.36 -26.63 -12.51
C ALA A 114 -7.27 -26.30 -11.49
N HIS A 115 -6.48 -25.24 -11.73
CA HIS A 115 -5.29 -24.95 -10.94
C HIS A 115 -5.37 -23.54 -10.35
N ARG A 116 -4.74 -23.37 -9.18
CA ARG A 116 -4.59 -22.06 -8.54
C ARG A 116 -3.34 -21.39 -9.11
N PRO A 117 -3.43 -20.15 -9.59
CA PRO A 117 -2.27 -19.44 -10.08
C PRO A 117 -1.41 -18.98 -8.89
N ASN A 118 -0.11 -18.84 -9.13
CA ASN A 118 0.81 -18.22 -8.20
C ASN A 118 0.67 -16.71 -8.25
N LEU A 119 1.00 -16.08 -7.13
CA LEU A 119 1.06 -14.63 -7.04
C LEU A 119 2.47 -14.18 -7.40
N VAL A 120 2.58 -13.35 -8.44
CA VAL A 120 3.87 -12.94 -9.03
C VAL A 120 4.32 -11.60 -8.48
N GLY A 121 3.40 -10.64 -8.31
CA GLY A 121 3.74 -9.32 -7.83
C GLY A 121 2.57 -8.35 -7.83
N ILE A 122 2.75 -7.21 -7.18
CA ILE A 122 1.75 -6.14 -7.07
C ILE A 122 2.35 -4.89 -7.71
N TYR A 123 1.58 -4.24 -8.58
CA TYR A 123 2.07 -3.15 -9.41
C TYR A 123 1.11 -1.97 -9.36
N ASP A 124 1.68 -0.77 -9.50
CA ASP A 124 0.93 0.45 -9.80
C ASP A 124 0.63 0.45 -11.32
N PRO A 125 -0.65 0.49 -11.75
CA PRO A 125 -0.98 0.58 -13.18
C PRO A 125 -0.47 1.87 -13.82
N ASN A 126 -0.24 2.91 -13.01
CA ASN A 126 0.22 4.22 -13.45
C ASN A 126 1.48 4.61 -12.66
N PRO A 127 2.62 3.92 -12.87
CA PRO A 127 3.82 4.19 -12.11
C PRO A 127 4.22 5.67 -12.33
N PRO A 128 4.62 6.40 -11.28
CA PRO A 128 5.13 7.75 -11.46
C PRO A 128 6.30 7.69 -12.44
N LYS A 129 6.24 8.52 -13.49
CA LYS A 129 7.30 8.56 -14.52
C LYS A 129 8.64 8.74 -13.83
N ALA A 130 9.51 7.73 -13.90
CA ALA A 130 10.86 7.83 -13.37
C ALA A 130 11.52 9.05 -14.04
N LYS A 131 12.09 9.96 -13.24
CA LYS A 131 12.97 10.98 -13.83
C LYS A 131 14.11 10.22 -14.52
N PRO A 132 14.40 10.51 -15.80
CA PRO A 132 15.46 9.81 -16.51
C PRO A 132 16.74 9.90 -15.68
N PRO A 133 17.53 8.81 -15.58
CA PRO A 133 18.77 8.83 -14.85
C PRO A 133 19.59 10.02 -15.35
N ARG A 134 20.05 10.89 -14.43
CA ARG A 134 20.99 11.94 -14.80
C ARG A 134 22.19 11.22 -15.42
N ALA A 135 22.48 11.52 -16.69
CA ALA A 135 23.60 10.92 -17.39
C ALA A 135 24.85 11.00 -16.50
N ALA A 136 25.41 9.84 -16.16
CA ALA A 136 26.66 9.79 -15.43
C ALA A 136 27.70 10.54 -16.27
N ARG A 137 28.31 11.60 -15.70
CA ARG A 137 29.52 12.16 -16.31
C ARG A 137 30.56 11.05 -16.26
N LYS A 138 31.02 10.61 -17.44
CA LYS A 138 32.14 9.67 -17.56
C LYS A 138 33.35 10.26 -16.80
N PRO A 139 34.08 9.45 -16.01
CA PRO A 139 35.30 9.90 -15.34
C PRO A 139 36.37 10.34 -16.34
#